data_AF-A0A1B6NT72-F1
#
_entry.id   AF-A0A1B6NT72-F1
#
_cell.length_a   1.000
_cell.length_b   1.000
_cell.length_c   1.000
_cell.angle_alpha   90.00
_cell.angle_beta   90.00
_cell.angle_gamma   90.00
#
_symmetry.space_group_name_H-M   'P 1'
#
loop_
_entity.id
_entity.type
_entity.pdbx_description
1 polymer ?
#
loop_
_entity_poly.entity_id
_entity_poly.type
_entity_poly.pdbx_seq_one_letter_code
_entity_poly.pdbx_strand_id
1 'polypeptide(L)'
;MCTSALELGIDWGDVDKVIQVGAPKGVSRLLQRIGRANHRLDEPSEALLVPANRFEALECQAAITAIEKGELDGESPQPGALDIIPQFILNCLCSKADSPDALYQEILTATPYQGVDRDDFDKLWRFTQDGGSALNAYERYQRLTRNDDGTFAPANRRVIQRHRQNIGTIVEAGRLKVKRIRRGNQGKIIGEVEEYFAQQLTPGDTFYFGGEVLRFEAIRDMQLHAKPAKAKEPKIPSYAGGQMPLSTYLAEGVRAILAESKILEGTAGTGTRVAEASAGVLSAT
;
A
#
# COMPACT_ATOMS: atom_id res chain seq x y z
N MET A 1 10.36 14.75 -13.85
CA MET A 1 9.15 14.63 -13.02
C MET A 1 8.80 13.15 -12.91
N CYS A 2 8.85 12.59 -11.72
CA CYS A 2 8.65 11.16 -11.45
C CYS A 2 7.75 10.99 -10.22
N THR A 3 7.06 9.85 -10.12
CA THR A 3 6.41 9.38 -8.88
C THR A 3 7.34 8.43 -8.12
N SER A 4 6.83 7.56 -7.24
CA SER A 4 7.61 6.55 -6.50
C SER A 4 8.40 5.56 -7.37
N ALA A 5 8.19 5.57 -8.69
CA ALA A 5 8.92 4.72 -9.63
C ALA A 5 10.46 4.92 -9.63
N LEU A 6 10.96 6.07 -9.14
CA LEU A 6 12.40 6.31 -9.00
C LEU A 6 12.96 6.04 -7.59
N GLU A 7 12.18 5.44 -6.68
CA GLU A 7 12.70 5.00 -5.37
C GLU A 7 13.59 3.74 -5.49
N LEU A 8 13.43 2.99 -6.57
CA LEU A 8 14.20 1.78 -6.86
C LEU A 8 15.44 2.10 -7.71
N GLY A 9 16.62 2.01 -7.10
CA GLY A 9 17.91 1.56 -7.65
C GLY A 9 18.47 2.12 -8.99
N ILE A 10 17.75 2.95 -9.74
CA ILE A 10 18.17 3.41 -11.06
C ILE A 10 19.15 4.56 -10.88
N ASP A 11 20.36 4.39 -11.40
CA ASP A 11 21.40 5.42 -11.41
C ASP A 11 21.22 6.30 -12.65
N TRP A 12 20.95 7.58 -12.42
CA TRP A 12 20.92 8.61 -13.45
C TRP A 12 22.11 9.53 -13.19
N GLY A 13 23.22 9.27 -13.89
CA GLY A 13 24.54 9.80 -13.55
C GLY A 13 24.76 11.33 -13.61
N ASP A 14 23.74 12.13 -13.91
CA ASP A 14 23.81 13.60 -14.01
C ASP A 14 22.63 14.28 -13.28
N VAL A 15 22.30 13.84 -12.07
CA VAL A 15 21.34 14.54 -11.21
C VAL A 15 22.11 15.26 -10.11
N ASP A 16 22.09 16.60 -10.14
CA ASP A 16 22.81 17.41 -9.13
C ASP A 16 21.94 17.72 -7.90
N LYS A 17 20.61 17.69 -8.05
CA LYS A 17 19.66 18.12 -7.02
C LYS A 17 18.31 17.44 -7.15
N VAL A 18 17.75 17.06 -6.02
CA VAL A 18 16.38 16.50 -5.94
C VAL A 18 15.43 17.56 -5.41
N ILE A 19 14.33 17.83 -6.13
CA ILE A 19 13.24 18.68 -5.63
C ILE A 19 12.08 17.79 -5.22
N GLN A 20 11.81 17.75 -3.92
CA GLN A 20 10.74 16.97 -3.31
C GLN A 20 9.53 17.88 -3.10
N VAL A 21 8.50 17.72 -3.93
CA VAL A 21 7.23 18.43 -3.79
C VAL A 21 6.31 17.65 -2.86
N GLY A 22 5.80 18.34 -1.84
CA GLY A 22 5.00 17.77 -0.76
C GLY A 22 5.82 16.97 0.25
N ALA A 23 5.19 16.61 1.38
CA ALA A 23 5.88 15.89 2.44
C ALA A 23 6.36 14.50 2.00
N PRO A 24 7.54 14.04 2.46
CA PRO A 24 8.14 12.78 2.04
C PRO A 24 7.42 11.53 2.57
N LYS A 25 6.53 11.67 3.56
CA LYS A 25 5.80 10.59 4.27
C LYS A 25 6.68 9.52 4.93
N GLY A 26 8.01 9.65 4.84
CA GLY A 26 8.99 8.88 5.61
C GLY A 26 10.43 9.29 5.30
N VAL A 27 11.31 9.12 6.29
CA VAL A 27 12.73 9.54 6.27
C VAL A 27 13.56 8.67 5.32
N SER A 28 13.43 7.35 5.42
CA SER A 28 14.19 6.41 4.57
C SER A 28 13.87 6.57 3.09
N ARG A 29 12.61 6.86 2.75
CA ARG A 29 12.22 7.17 1.37
C ARG A 29 12.80 8.50 0.90
N LEU A 30 12.80 9.52 1.77
CA LEU A 30 13.44 10.79 1.45
C LEU A 30 14.92 10.54 1.15
N LEU A 31 15.67 9.88 2.02
CA LEU A 31 17.09 9.59 1.80
C LEU A 31 17.35 8.77 0.53
N GLN A 32 16.53 7.77 0.23
CA GLN A 32 16.64 7.01 -1.03
C GLN A 32 16.46 7.89 -2.28
N ARG A 33 15.60 8.92 -2.20
CA ARG A 33 15.41 9.90 -3.27
C ARG A 33 16.56 10.91 -3.32
N ILE A 34 16.98 11.45 -2.17
CA ILE A 34 18.08 12.41 -2.07
C ILE A 34 19.38 11.80 -2.59
N GLY A 35 19.67 10.53 -2.25
CA GLY A 35 20.85 9.80 -2.71
C GLY A 35 20.94 9.59 -4.22
N ARG A 36 19.95 10.04 -5.00
CA ARG A 36 20.03 10.14 -6.46
C ARG A 36 20.73 11.41 -6.94
N ALA A 37 20.74 12.46 -6.12
CA ALA A 37 21.54 13.65 -6.38
C ALA A 37 23.00 13.37 -6.02
N ASN A 38 23.93 13.74 -6.89
CA ASN A 38 25.37 13.60 -6.70
C ASN A 38 25.72 12.18 -6.20
N HIS A 39 25.32 11.15 -6.95
CA HIS A 39 25.59 9.74 -6.61
C HIS A 39 27.08 9.39 -6.82
N ARG A 40 27.94 10.06 -6.05
CA ARG A 40 29.41 10.05 -6.09
C ARG A 40 29.93 10.01 -4.65
N LEU A 41 31.08 9.37 -4.45
CA LEU A 41 31.68 9.20 -3.11
C LEU A 41 32.10 10.53 -2.45
N ASP A 42 32.41 11.55 -3.24
CA ASP A 42 33.04 12.78 -2.77
C ASP A 42 32.16 14.04 -2.92
N GLU A 43 30.88 13.88 -3.29
CA GLU A 43 29.95 14.99 -3.47
C GLU A 43 28.68 14.74 -2.63
N PRO A 44 28.28 15.68 -1.75
CA PRO A 44 27.09 15.49 -0.95
C PRO A 44 25.83 15.51 -1.81
N SER A 45 24.87 14.65 -1.47
CA SER A 45 23.57 14.66 -2.12
C SER A 45 22.74 15.85 -1.64
N GLU A 46 22.28 16.68 -2.58
CA GLU A 46 21.44 17.85 -2.28
C GLU A 46 19.95 17.63 -2.59
N ALA A 47 19.11 18.11 -1.68
CA ALA A 47 17.68 18.19 -1.94
C ALA A 47 17.00 19.45 -1.41
N LEU A 48 15.92 19.82 -2.10
CA LEU A 48 15.02 20.91 -1.76
C LEU A 48 13.62 20.36 -1.47
N LEU A 49 13.13 20.57 -0.25
CA LEU A 49 11.77 20.22 0.15
C LEU A 49 10.82 21.40 -0.11
N VAL A 50 9.71 21.16 -0.83
CA VAL A 50 8.70 22.18 -1.15
C VAL A 50 7.34 21.70 -0.65
N PRO A 51 6.94 22.04 0.60
CA PRO A 51 5.66 21.62 1.17
C PRO A 51 4.48 22.29 0.46
N ALA A 52 3.39 21.55 0.23
CA ALA A 52 2.18 22.07 -0.42
C ALA A 52 1.21 22.72 0.56
N ASN A 53 1.35 22.46 1.86
CA ASN A 53 0.53 23.06 2.92
C ASN A 53 1.30 23.20 4.24
N ARG A 54 0.68 23.87 5.22
CA ARG A 54 1.32 24.18 6.52
C ARG A 54 1.65 22.95 7.36
N PHE A 55 0.85 21.89 7.27
CA PHE A 55 1.11 20.65 8.00
C PHE A 55 2.28 19.89 7.39
N GLU A 56 2.37 19.87 6.06
CA GLU A 56 3.51 19.27 5.37
C GLU A 56 4.83 19.97 5.68
N ALA A 57 4.84 21.27 5.99
CA ALA A 57 6.04 21.95 6.45
C ALA A 57 6.58 21.35 7.76
N LEU A 58 5.68 20.97 8.69
CA LEU A 58 6.07 20.27 9.93
C LEU A 58 6.63 18.87 9.63
N GLU A 59 6.01 18.14 8.70
CA GLU A 59 6.51 16.83 8.27
C GLU A 59 7.90 16.93 7.62
N CYS A 60 8.13 17.94 6.77
CA CYS A 60 9.44 18.20 6.18
C CYS A 60 10.49 18.55 7.24
N GLN A 61 10.14 19.39 8.21
CA GLN A 61 11.04 19.75 9.31
C GLN A 61 11.39 18.55 10.18
N ALA A 62 10.40 17.73 10.54
CA ALA A 62 10.62 16.50 11.29
C ALA A 62 11.54 15.53 10.53
N ALA A 63 11.38 15.42 9.21
CA ALA A 63 12.24 14.59 8.37
C ALA A 63 13.68 15.12 8.32
N ILE A 64 13.87 16.44 8.21
CA ILE A 64 15.20 17.07 8.27
C ILE A 64 15.89 16.74 9.60
N THR A 65 15.20 16.96 10.71
CA THR A 65 15.74 16.72 12.04
C THR A 65 16.09 15.25 12.28
N ALA A 66 15.30 14.31 11.74
CA ALA A 66 15.60 12.88 11.80
C ALA A 66 16.87 12.53 11.01
N ILE A 67 17.02 13.08 9.79
CA ILE A 67 18.21 12.88 8.94
C ILE A 67 19.46 13.41 9.63
N GLU A 68 19.41 14.61 10.21
CA GLU A 68 20.53 15.23 10.93
C GLU A 68 21.00 14.39 12.13
N LYS A 69 20.09 13.60 12.73
CA LYS A 69 20.38 12.68 13.83
C LYS A 69 20.82 11.29 13.37
N GLY A 70 20.81 11.02 12.06
CA GLY A 70 21.07 9.68 11.51
C GLY A 70 19.96 8.68 11.81
N GLU A 71 18.76 9.15 12.12
CA GLU A 71 17.62 8.32 12.47
C GLU A 71 16.84 7.95 11.20
N LEU A 72 16.59 6.65 11.00
CA LEU A 72 15.92 6.11 9.82
C LEU A 72 14.59 5.48 10.18
N ASP A 73 13.63 5.63 9.28
CA ASP A 73 12.38 4.89 9.35
C ASP A 73 12.64 3.41 9.04
N GLY A 74 12.16 2.53 9.91
CA GLY A 74 12.16 1.10 9.68
C GLY A 74 11.27 0.41 10.70
N GLU A 75 10.43 -0.51 10.22
CA GLU A 75 9.71 -1.40 11.12
C GLU A 75 10.63 -2.54 11.54
N SER A 76 10.55 -2.95 12.80
CA SER A 76 11.21 -4.18 13.23
C SER A 76 10.66 -5.36 12.43
N PRO A 77 11.47 -6.37 12.09
CA PRO A 77 10.97 -7.57 11.40
C PRO A 77 9.74 -8.13 12.12
N GLN A 78 8.64 -8.26 11.39
CA GLN A 78 7.40 -8.83 11.90
C GLN A 78 7.27 -10.28 11.47
N PRO A 79 6.56 -11.12 12.24
CA PRO A 79 6.11 -12.42 11.76
C PRO A 79 5.36 -12.29 10.43
N GLY A 80 5.61 -13.23 9.52
CA GLY A 80 4.97 -13.26 8.21
C GLY A 80 3.49 -13.65 8.30
N ALA A 81 2.68 -13.16 7.37
CA ALA A 81 1.27 -13.49 7.29
C ALA A 81 1.07 -14.95 6.82
N LEU A 82 0.30 -15.74 7.58
CA LEU A 82 0.16 -17.17 7.35
C LEU A 82 -0.57 -17.54 6.04
N ASP A 83 -1.34 -16.61 5.47
CA ASP A 83 -2.02 -16.76 4.19
C ASP A 83 -1.07 -16.85 2.99
N ILE A 84 0.17 -16.38 3.15
CA ILE A 84 1.23 -16.50 2.14
C ILE A 84 1.73 -17.94 2.01
N ILE A 85 1.72 -18.72 3.09
CA ILE A 85 2.24 -20.10 3.11
C ILE A 85 1.52 -21.01 2.10
N PRO A 86 0.18 -21.07 2.04
CA PRO A 86 -0.54 -21.82 1.00
C PRO A 86 -0.14 -21.45 -0.43
N GLN A 87 0.08 -20.16 -0.69
CA GLN A 87 0.53 -19.67 -1.99
C GLN A 87 1.95 -20.13 -2.30
N PHE A 88 2.85 -20.06 -1.31
CA PHE A 88 4.23 -20.54 -1.42
C PHE A 88 4.29 -22.06 -1.69
N ILE A 89 3.54 -22.87 -0.93
CA ILE A 89 3.43 -24.32 -1.13
C ILE A 89 3.04 -24.63 -2.58
N LEU A 90 1.94 -24.03 -3.06
CA LEU A 90 1.46 -24.29 -4.42
C LEU A 90 2.47 -23.83 -5.49
N ASN A 91 3.21 -22.75 -5.22
CA ASN A 91 4.25 -22.26 -6.12
C ASN A 91 5.42 -23.24 -6.24
N CYS A 92 5.93 -23.76 -5.12
CA CYS A 92 6.99 -24.78 -5.12
C CYS A 92 6.54 -26.04 -5.85
N LEU A 93 5.33 -26.53 -5.54
CA LEU A 93 4.78 -27.74 -6.17
C LEU A 93 4.50 -27.58 -7.66
N CYS A 94 4.24 -26.36 -8.14
CA CYS A 94 4.15 -26.07 -9.58
C CYS A 94 5.51 -26.23 -10.30
N SER A 95 6.63 -26.15 -9.59
CA SER A 95 7.97 -26.32 -10.14
C SER A 95 8.45 -27.77 -10.02
N LYS A 96 8.24 -28.39 -8.85
CA LYS A 96 8.72 -29.74 -8.55
C LYS A 96 7.82 -30.38 -7.49
N ALA A 97 7.48 -31.66 -7.66
CA ALA A 97 6.78 -32.41 -6.63
C ALA A 97 7.65 -32.56 -5.37
N ASP A 98 7.05 -32.36 -4.20
CA ASP A 98 7.77 -32.41 -2.93
C ASP A 98 6.88 -32.89 -1.77
N SER A 99 7.51 -33.15 -0.62
CA SER A 99 6.86 -33.59 0.61
C SER A 99 6.46 -32.42 1.52
N PRO A 100 5.43 -32.59 2.38
CA PRO A 100 5.06 -31.58 3.37
C PRO A 100 6.22 -31.23 4.31
N ASP A 101 6.99 -32.25 4.74
CA ASP A 101 8.10 -32.05 5.69
C ASP A 101 9.23 -31.22 5.08
N ALA A 102 9.59 -31.46 3.82
CA ALA A 102 10.62 -30.68 3.14
C ALA A 102 10.20 -29.21 2.97
N LEU A 103 8.94 -28.97 2.57
CA LEU A 103 8.41 -27.61 2.42
C LEU A 103 8.29 -26.88 3.77
N TYR A 104 7.98 -27.59 4.85
CA TYR A 104 8.00 -27.02 6.19
C TYR A 104 9.40 -26.54 6.57
N GLN A 105 10.43 -27.37 6.36
CA GLN A 105 11.82 -26.97 6.63
C GLN A 105 12.25 -25.76 5.78
N GLU A 106 11.87 -25.74 4.50
CA GLU A 106 12.16 -24.60 3.62
C GLU A 106 11.51 -23.31 4.14
N ILE A 107 10.24 -23.35 4.56
CA ILE A 107 9.53 -22.17 5.12
C ILE A 107 10.24 -21.62 6.35
N LEU A 108 10.72 -22.49 7.24
CA LEU A 108 11.43 -22.07 8.45
C LEU A 108 12.77 -21.37 8.16
N THR A 109 13.33 -21.49 6.96
CA THR A 109 14.56 -20.76 6.60
C THR A 109 14.32 -19.25 6.44
N ALA A 110 13.08 -18.85 6.11
CA ALA A 110 12.72 -17.46 5.95
C ALA A 110 12.45 -16.80 7.31
N THR A 111 13.17 -15.72 7.62
CA THR A 111 13.08 -14.99 8.90
C THR A 111 11.65 -14.72 9.39
N PRO A 112 10.69 -14.27 8.54
CA PRO A 112 9.33 -14.01 9.00
C PRO A 112 8.57 -15.26 9.45
N TYR A 113 9.00 -16.47 9.05
CA TYR A 113 8.29 -17.73 9.30
C TYR A 113 9.08 -18.72 10.16
N GLN A 114 10.25 -18.33 10.69
CA GLN A 114 11.09 -19.17 11.57
C GLN A 114 10.35 -19.70 12.81
N GLY A 115 9.31 -18.98 13.27
CA GLY A 115 8.49 -19.36 14.43
C GLY A 115 7.17 -20.05 14.09
N VAL A 116 6.96 -20.52 12.85
CA VAL A 116 5.70 -21.18 12.48
C VAL A 116 5.62 -22.56 13.12
N ASP A 117 4.60 -22.74 13.97
CA ASP A 117 4.30 -24.01 14.62
C ASP A 117 3.91 -25.08 13.60
N ARG A 118 4.33 -26.31 13.87
CA ARG A 118 4.05 -27.46 13.00
C ARG A 118 2.55 -27.69 12.82
N ASP A 119 1.76 -27.52 13.87
CA ASP A 119 0.31 -27.70 13.83
C ASP A 119 -0.38 -26.69 12.89
N ASP A 120 0.12 -25.44 12.87
CA ASP A 120 -0.41 -24.42 11.97
C ASP A 120 0.01 -24.66 10.53
N PHE A 121 1.26 -25.08 10.31
CA PHE A 121 1.69 -25.56 8.99
C PHE A 121 0.81 -26.71 8.49
N ASP A 122 0.52 -27.72 9.31
CA ASP A 122 -0.29 -28.87 8.89
C ASP A 122 -1.74 -28.47 8.54
N LYS A 123 -2.31 -27.47 9.22
CA LYS A 123 -3.62 -26.89 8.86
C LYS A 123 -3.54 -26.18 7.50
N LEU A 124 -2.51 -25.38 7.28
CA LEU A 124 -2.30 -24.65 6.02
C LEU A 124 -2.00 -25.60 4.86
N TRP A 125 -1.27 -26.69 5.12
CA TRP A 125 -1.03 -27.77 4.18
C TRP A 125 -2.35 -28.41 3.74
N ARG A 126 -3.19 -28.83 4.69
CA ARG A 126 -4.52 -29.41 4.39
C ARG A 126 -5.39 -28.44 3.62
N PHE A 127 -5.41 -27.17 4.04
CA PHE A 127 -6.11 -26.11 3.30
C PHE A 127 -5.61 -25.98 1.84
N THR A 128 -4.30 -26.12 1.63
CA THR A 128 -3.71 -26.08 0.29
C THR A 128 -4.03 -27.32 -0.53
N GLN A 129 -4.09 -28.48 0.11
CA GLN A 129 -4.36 -29.77 -0.53
C GLN A 129 -5.80 -29.87 -1.03
N ASP A 130 -6.77 -29.70 -0.13
CA ASP A 130 -8.18 -29.96 -0.40
C ASP A 130 -9.14 -28.87 0.10
N GLY A 131 -8.63 -27.78 0.70
CA GLY A 131 -9.46 -26.77 1.34
C GLY A 131 -9.74 -27.04 2.83
N GLY A 132 -9.14 -28.10 3.39
CA GLY A 132 -9.19 -28.41 4.81
C GLY A 132 -10.59 -28.77 5.29
N SER A 133 -10.83 -28.61 6.59
CA SER A 133 -12.09 -29.03 7.23
C SER A 133 -13.34 -28.30 6.72
N ALA A 134 -13.18 -27.11 6.14
CA ALA A 134 -14.30 -26.27 5.72
C ALA A 134 -14.68 -26.42 4.24
N LEU A 135 -13.73 -26.76 3.37
CA LEU A 135 -13.92 -26.65 1.92
C LEU A 135 -13.62 -27.95 1.14
N ASN A 136 -13.24 -29.04 1.82
CA ASN A 136 -12.94 -30.34 1.20
C ASN A 136 -14.09 -30.96 0.39
N ALA A 137 -15.35 -30.63 0.74
CA ALA A 137 -16.54 -31.10 0.03
C ALA A 137 -16.65 -30.54 -1.40
N TYR A 138 -15.93 -29.46 -1.71
CA TYR A 138 -16.00 -28.78 -2.99
C TYR A 138 -14.81 -29.18 -3.87
N GLU A 139 -15.09 -29.84 -4.99
CA GLU A 139 -14.08 -30.32 -5.95
C GLU A 139 -13.08 -29.24 -6.39
N ARG A 140 -13.53 -27.97 -6.48
CA ARG A 140 -12.66 -26.83 -6.84
C ARG A 140 -11.50 -26.56 -5.85
N TYR A 141 -11.54 -27.11 -4.64
CA TYR A 141 -10.50 -26.98 -3.63
C TYR A 141 -9.56 -28.19 -3.55
N GLN A 142 -9.84 -29.27 -4.29
CA GLN A 142 -8.93 -30.41 -4.50
C GLN A 142 -7.78 -29.98 -5.42
N ARG A 143 -6.78 -29.31 -4.85
CA ARG A 143 -5.71 -28.62 -5.58
C ARG A 143 -4.44 -29.45 -5.71
N LEU A 144 -4.19 -30.38 -4.80
CA LEU A 144 -3.01 -31.24 -4.82
C LEU A 144 -3.39 -32.71 -4.93
N THR A 145 -2.55 -33.48 -5.61
CA THR A 145 -2.62 -34.96 -5.68
C THR A 145 -1.33 -35.54 -5.14
N ARG A 146 -1.46 -36.67 -4.43
CA ARG A 146 -0.33 -37.44 -3.90
C ARG A 146 0.19 -38.42 -4.96
N ASN A 147 1.50 -38.45 -5.13
CA ASN A 147 2.23 -39.37 -5.99
C ASN A 147 2.57 -40.67 -5.23
N ASP A 148 2.96 -41.70 -5.98
CA ASP A 148 3.29 -43.02 -5.41
C ASP A 148 4.50 -43.00 -4.47
N ASP A 149 5.44 -42.08 -4.70
CA ASP A 149 6.63 -41.85 -3.86
C ASP A 149 6.33 -41.07 -2.57
N GLY A 150 5.07 -40.69 -2.34
CA GLY A 150 4.63 -39.92 -1.19
C GLY A 150 4.76 -38.41 -1.33
N THR A 151 5.29 -37.91 -2.45
CA THR A 151 5.33 -36.47 -2.77
C THR A 151 3.97 -35.98 -3.26
N PHE A 152 3.80 -34.65 -3.35
CA PHE A 152 2.59 -34.03 -3.86
C PHE A 152 2.88 -33.16 -5.06
N ALA A 153 1.89 -33.03 -5.94
CA ALA A 153 1.94 -32.14 -7.11
C ALA A 153 0.56 -31.50 -7.33
N PRO A 154 0.45 -30.40 -8.10
CA PRO A 154 -0.83 -29.83 -8.46
C PRO A 154 -1.73 -30.85 -9.18
N ALA A 155 -2.99 -30.93 -8.78
CA ALA A 155 -3.94 -31.95 -9.23
C ALA A 155 -4.16 -31.96 -10.75
N ASN A 156 -4.05 -30.80 -11.41
CA ASN A 156 -4.14 -30.69 -12.86
C ASN A 156 -3.59 -29.35 -13.35
N ARG A 157 -3.45 -29.23 -14.68
CA ARG A 157 -2.97 -28.02 -15.37
C ARG A 157 -3.82 -26.78 -15.10
N ARG A 158 -5.12 -26.93 -14.81
CA ARG A 158 -6.00 -25.78 -14.49
C ARG A 158 -5.65 -25.14 -13.15
N VAL A 159 -5.26 -25.95 -12.16
CA VAL A 159 -4.76 -25.45 -10.86
C VAL A 159 -3.50 -24.61 -11.07
N ILE A 160 -2.54 -25.13 -11.84
CA ILE A 160 -1.28 -24.43 -12.17
C ILE A 160 -1.57 -23.10 -12.88
N GLN A 161 -2.42 -23.11 -13.91
CA GLN A 161 -2.74 -21.92 -14.67
C GLN A 161 -3.44 -20.86 -13.80
N ARG A 162 -4.41 -21.28 -12.97
CA ARG A 162 -5.11 -20.37 -12.06
C ARG A 162 -4.15 -19.78 -11.03
N HIS A 163 -3.26 -20.58 -10.46
CA HIS A 163 -2.27 -20.10 -9.52
C HIS A 163 -1.37 -19.03 -10.16
N ARG A 164 -0.79 -19.30 -11.34
CA ARG A 164 0.06 -18.35 -12.07
C ARG A 164 -0.63 -17.02 -12.41
N GLN A 165 -1.94 -17.02 -12.63
CA GLN A 165 -2.71 -15.81 -12.89
C GLN A 165 -2.98 -14.97 -11.64
N ASN A 166 -2.85 -15.56 -10.45
CA ASN A 166 -3.17 -14.93 -9.16
C ASN A 166 -1.98 -14.96 -8.18
N ILE A 167 -0.76 -15.20 -8.66
CA ILE A 167 0.45 -15.07 -7.83
C ILE A 167 0.68 -13.59 -7.56
N GLY A 168 0.83 -13.26 -6.29
CA GLY A 168 1.18 -11.93 -5.82
C GLY A 168 0.77 -11.77 -4.36
N THR A 169 1.36 -10.77 -3.70
CA THR A 169 0.96 -10.33 -2.35
C THR A 169 0.39 -8.92 -2.36
N ILE A 170 0.59 -8.19 -3.46
CA ILE A 170 0.03 -6.86 -3.67
C ILE A 170 -1.44 -7.04 -4.07
N VAL A 171 -2.33 -6.70 -3.15
CA VAL A 171 -3.76 -6.63 -3.41
C VAL A 171 -4.09 -5.28 -4.04
N GLU A 172 -4.75 -5.29 -5.19
CA GLU A 172 -5.36 -4.06 -5.71
C GLU A 172 -6.63 -3.75 -4.91
N ALA A 173 -6.88 -2.46 -4.66
CA ALA A 173 -8.14 -2.04 -4.07
C ALA A 173 -9.30 -2.46 -5.00
N GLY A 174 -10.26 -3.22 -4.46
CA GLY A 174 -11.47 -3.59 -5.20
C GLY A 174 -12.14 -2.35 -5.79
N ARG A 175 -12.62 -2.43 -7.03
CA ARG A 175 -13.33 -1.34 -7.70
C ARG A 175 -14.74 -1.76 -8.05
N LEU A 176 -15.69 -0.84 -7.88
CA LEU A 176 -17.07 -1.03 -8.30
C LEU A 176 -17.41 -0.10 -9.46
N LYS A 177 -18.07 -0.66 -10.47
CA LYS A 177 -18.57 0.11 -11.61
C LYS A 177 -19.73 0.97 -11.15
N VAL A 178 -19.63 2.28 -11.34
CA VAL A 178 -20.70 3.24 -11.05
C VAL A 178 -21.69 3.22 -12.21
N LYS A 179 -22.90 2.70 -11.93
CA LYS A 179 -24.01 2.68 -12.87
C LYS A 179 -25.00 3.80 -12.55
N ARG A 180 -25.05 4.78 -13.44
CA ARG A 180 -26.02 5.88 -13.39
C ARG A 180 -27.36 5.43 -13.96
N ILE A 181 -28.36 5.35 -13.09
CA ILE A 181 -29.75 5.02 -13.40
C ILE A 181 -30.50 6.30 -13.74
N ARG A 182 -31.29 6.28 -14.83
CA ARG A 182 -32.14 7.42 -15.23
C ARG A 182 -33.63 7.13 -15.11
N ARG A 183 -34.13 6.15 -15.86
CA ARG A 183 -35.55 5.74 -15.87
C ARG A 183 -35.66 4.22 -15.76
N GLY A 184 -36.48 3.73 -14.85
CA GLY A 184 -36.56 2.30 -14.52
C GLY A 184 -35.23 1.76 -13.95
N ASN A 185 -34.96 0.46 -14.14
CA ASN A 185 -33.70 -0.19 -13.75
C ASN A 185 -32.59 -0.10 -14.84
N GLN A 186 -32.82 0.68 -15.90
CA GLN A 186 -31.83 0.89 -16.96
C GLN A 186 -30.87 2.04 -16.61
N GLY A 187 -29.59 1.82 -16.85
CA GLY A 187 -28.53 2.77 -16.52
C GLY A 187 -27.26 2.53 -17.32
N LYS A 188 -26.42 3.56 -17.41
CA LYS A 188 -25.12 3.51 -18.10
C LYS A 188 -24.00 3.49 -17.06
N ILE A 189 -22.98 2.68 -17.31
CA ILE A 189 -21.74 2.71 -16.53
C ILE A 189 -20.97 3.98 -16.90
N ILE A 190 -20.66 4.80 -15.90
CA ILE A 190 -20.03 6.12 -16.09
C ILE A 190 -18.60 6.19 -15.54
N GLY A 191 -18.13 5.13 -14.87
CA GLY A 191 -16.76 5.01 -14.38
C GLY A 191 -16.67 4.00 -13.23
N GLU A 192 -15.59 4.07 -12.45
CA GLU A 192 -15.31 3.16 -11.34
C GLU A 192 -14.88 3.95 -10.08
N VAL A 193 -15.34 3.48 -8.92
CA VAL A 193 -14.91 3.95 -7.60
C VAL A 193 -14.30 2.81 -6.82
N GLU A 194 -13.45 3.12 -5.84
CA GLU A 194 -12.95 2.10 -4.91
C GLU A 194 -14.11 1.55 -4.07
N GLU A 195 -14.06 0.25 -3.82
CA GLU A 195 -15.05 -0.49 -3.04
C GLU A 195 -15.11 0.05 -1.60
N TYR A 196 -13.97 0.42 -1.03
CA TYR A 196 -13.90 1.03 0.31
C TYR A 196 -14.80 2.27 0.43
N PHE A 197 -14.73 3.19 -0.53
CA PHE A 197 -15.62 4.35 -0.57
C PHE A 197 -17.09 3.94 -0.70
N ALA A 198 -17.38 2.97 -1.58
CA ALA A 198 -18.74 2.50 -1.83
C ALA A 198 -19.38 1.84 -0.60
N GLN A 199 -18.61 1.10 0.20
CA GLN A 199 -19.09 0.46 1.42
C GLN A 199 -19.44 1.45 2.54
N GLN A 200 -18.90 2.67 2.49
CA GLN A 200 -19.25 3.74 3.43
C GLN A 200 -20.54 4.49 3.07
N LEU A 201 -21.15 4.17 1.92
CA LEU A 201 -22.39 4.80 1.48
C LEU A 201 -23.60 4.06 2.03
N THR A 202 -24.52 4.82 2.61
CA THR A 202 -25.86 4.33 2.99
C THR A 202 -26.87 4.77 1.93
N PRO A 203 -27.87 3.93 1.57
CA PRO A 203 -28.90 4.33 0.61
C PRO A 203 -29.49 5.70 0.93
N GLY A 204 -29.46 6.62 -0.04
CA GLY A 204 -29.83 8.03 0.15
C GLY A 204 -28.66 9.01 0.22
N ASP A 205 -27.45 8.53 0.55
CA ASP A 205 -26.24 9.35 0.53
C ASP A 205 -25.98 9.93 -0.87
N THR A 206 -25.45 11.15 -0.91
CA THR A 206 -25.07 11.80 -2.16
C THR A 206 -23.57 11.91 -2.29
N PHE A 207 -23.04 11.71 -3.50
CA PHE A 207 -21.63 11.82 -3.82
C PHE A 207 -21.40 12.47 -5.19
N TYR A 208 -20.23 13.08 -5.39
CA TYR A 208 -19.86 13.73 -6.65
C TYR A 208 -19.04 12.77 -7.50
N PHE A 209 -19.49 12.51 -8.73
CA PHE A 209 -18.80 11.60 -9.64
C PHE A 209 -19.10 11.93 -11.10
N GLY A 210 -18.07 11.91 -11.96
CA GLY A 210 -18.24 12.12 -13.40
C GLY A 210 -18.83 13.49 -13.77
N GLY A 211 -18.59 14.52 -12.95
CA GLY A 211 -19.09 15.88 -13.19
C GLY A 211 -20.49 16.18 -12.66
N GLU A 212 -21.16 15.21 -12.02
CA GLU A 212 -22.53 15.35 -11.49
C GLU A 212 -22.66 14.83 -10.06
N VAL A 213 -23.70 15.28 -9.36
CA VAL A 213 -24.07 14.75 -8.04
C VAL A 213 -25.01 13.56 -8.22
N LEU A 214 -24.65 12.44 -7.59
CA LEU A 214 -25.40 11.19 -7.63
C LEU A 214 -25.87 10.83 -6.22
N ARG A 215 -27.05 10.24 -6.12
CA ARG A 215 -27.58 9.61 -4.91
C ARG A 215 -27.40 8.11 -5.00
N PHE A 216 -26.74 7.53 -4.01
CA PHE A 216 -26.54 6.09 -3.88
C PHE A 216 -27.85 5.38 -3.55
N GLU A 217 -28.12 4.26 -4.23
CA GLU A 217 -29.32 3.45 -4.02
C GLU A 217 -28.97 2.08 -3.42
N ALA A 218 -28.04 1.36 -4.04
CA ALA A 218 -27.60 0.02 -3.60
C ALA A 218 -26.34 -0.42 -4.34
N ILE A 219 -25.68 -1.46 -3.81
CA ILE A 219 -24.70 -2.25 -4.56
C ILE A 219 -25.39 -3.53 -5.06
N ARG A 220 -25.30 -3.82 -6.35
CA ARG A 220 -25.84 -5.05 -6.98
C ARG A 220 -24.89 -5.50 -8.08
N ASP A 221 -24.65 -6.81 -8.19
CA ASP A 221 -23.85 -7.40 -9.27
C ASP A 221 -22.45 -6.74 -9.46
N MET A 222 -21.78 -6.41 -8.36
CA MET A 222 -20.50 -5.66 -8.35
C MET A 222 -20.60 -4.26 -9.01
N GLN A 223 -21.78 -3.65 -8.97
CA GLN A 223 -22.04 -2.31 -9.47
C GLN A 223 -22.65 -1.44 -8.38
N LEU A 224 -22.14 -0.22 -8.26
CA LEU A 224 -22.74 0.83 -7.45
C LEU A 224 -23.86 1.47 -8.28
N HIS A 225 -25.11 1.28 -7.84
CA HIS A 225 -26.27 1.88 -8.47
C HIS A 225 -26.54 3.26 -7.88
N ALA A 226 -26.60 4.29 -8.72
CA ALA A 226 -26.88 5.65 -8.29
C ALA A 226 -27.75 6.42 -9.29
N LYS A 227 -28.50 7.42 -8.81
CA LYS A 227 -29.36 8.29 -9.62
C LYS A 227 -28.88 9.74 -9.56
N PRO A 228 -29.03 10.54 -10.63
CA PRO A 228 -28.78 11.98 -10.55
C PRO A 228 -29.58 12.62 -9.41
N ALA A 229 -28.92 13.46 -8.64
CA ALA A 229 -29.50 14.17 -7.52
C ALA A 229 -28.97 15.60 -7.45
N LYS A 230 -29.55 16.40 -6.56
CA LYS A 230 -29.02 17.71 -6.17
C LYS A 230 -28.72 17.66 -4.68
N ALA A 231 -27.50 17.98 -4.31
CA ALA A 231 -27.08 18.14 -2.92
C ALA A 231 -26.03 19.26 -2.86
N LYS A 232 -26.03 20.03 -1.77
CA LYS A 232 -25.05 21.10 -1.55
C LYS A 232 -23.70 20.55 -1.10
N GLU A 233 -23.70 19.45 -0.34
CA GLU A 233 -22.49 18.84 0.23
C GLU A 233 -22.44 17.34 -0.09
N PRO A 234 -22.15 16.98 -1.35
CA PRO A 234 -21.96 15.58 -1.73
C PRO A 234 -20.62 15.05 -1.18
N LYS A 235 -20.60 13.78 -0.77
CA LYS A 235 -19.36 13.05 -0.45
C LYS A 235 -18.45 13.00 -1.68
N ILE A 236 -17.14 13.05 -1.47
CA ILE A 236 -16.14 12.93 -2.54
C ILE A 236 -15.56 11.51 -2.48
N PRO A 237 -15.54 10.76 -3.59
CA PRO A 237 -14.87 9.46 -3.65
C PRO A 237 -13.42 9.57 -3.19
N SER A 238 -13.08 8.86 -2.11
CA SER A 238 -11.71 8.71 -1.66
C SER A 238 -11.05 7.55 -2.39
N TYR A 239 -9.82 7.77 -2.84
CA TYR A 239 -8.96 6.75 -3.44
C TYR A 239 -7.84 6.46 -2.45
N ALA A 240 -8.06 5.46 -1.59
CA ALA A 240 -7.13 5.09 -0.52
C ALA A 240 -5.87 4.42 -1.08
N GLY A 241 -5.98 3.77 -2.25
CA GLY A 241 -4.86 3.06 -2.88
C GLY A 241 -3.65 3.94 -3.26
N GLY A 242 -3.79 5.27 -3.24
CA GLY A 242 -2.73 6.22 -3.59
C GLY A 242 -2.11 7.00 -2.43
N GLN A 243 -2.66 6.94 -1.22
CA GLN A 243 -2.15 7.74 -0.10
C GLN A 243 -1.24 6.91 0.80
N MET A 244 0.07 7.16 0.71
CA MET A 244 1.00 6.58 1.67
C MET A 244 0.78 7.24 3.04
N PRO A 245 0.57 6.44 4.10
CA PRO A 245 0.46 6.97 5.44
C PRO A 245 1.80 7.59 5.85
N LEU A 246 1.72 8.56 6.76
CA LEU A 246 2.89 9.06 7.48
C LEU A 246 3.49 7.91 8.28
N SER A 247 4.81 7.70 8.18
CA SER A 247 5.48 6.72 9.04
C SER A 247 5.28 7.08 10.52
N THR A 248 5.11 6.06 11.38
CA THR A 248 4.95 6.28 12.83
C THR A 248 6.08 7.11 13.40
N TYR A 249 7.30 6.85 12.92
CA TYR A 249 8.50 7.60 13.28
C TYR A 249 8.38 9.09 12.96
N LEU A 250 8.04 9.42 11.71
CA LEU A 250 7.88 10.81 11.30
C LEU A 250 6.71 11.49 12.01
N ALA A 251 5.64 10.74 12.30
CA ALA A 251 4.51 11.22 13.10
C ALA A 251 4.93 11.57 14.53
N GLU A 252 5.80 10.79 15.18
CA GLU A 252 6.36 11.11 16.50
C GLU A 252 7.21 12.38 16.45
N GLY A 253 8.04 12.55 15.41
CA GLY A 253 8.80 13.78 15.20
C GLY A 253 7.91 15.01 15.06
N VAL A 254 6.85 14.94 14.25
CA VAL A 254 5.85 16.02 14.12
C VAL A 254 5.17 16.30 15.46
N ARG A 255 4.82 15.27 16.23
CA ARG A 255 4.23 15.43 17.56
C ARG A 255 5.17 16.12 18.54
N ALA A 256 6.47 15.80 18.50
CA ALA A 256 7.47 16.46 19.33
C ALA A 256 7.56 17.97 19.03
N ILE A 257 7.63 18.34 17.74
CA ILE A 257 7.63 19.75 17.31
C ILE A 257 6.38 20.49 17.82
N LEU A 258 5.20 19.86 17.72
CA LEU A 258 3.95 20.43 18.21
C LEU A 258 3.91 20.54 19.75
N ALA A 259 4.44 19.54 20.45
CA ALA A 259 4.47 19.50 21.92
C ALA A 259 5.45 20.53 22.51
N GLU A 260 6.55 20.83 21.82
CA GLU A 260 7.56 21.82 22.24
C GLU A 260 7.14 23.27 22.00
N SER A 261 5.97 23.52 21.37
CA SER A 261 5.57 24.85 20.92
C SER A 261 5.16 25.82 22.04
N LYS A 262 6.18 26.37 22.72
CA LYS A 262 6.31 27.80 23.05
C LYS A 262 6.88 28.64 21.89
N ILE A 263 7.17 28.01 20.75
CA ILE A 263 7.82 28.65 19.59
C ILE A 263 6.83 29.47 18.74
N LEU A 264 5.51 29.27 18.87
CA LEU A 264 4.51 29.99 18.06
C LEU A 264 4.05 31.35 18.62
N GLU A 265 4.50 31.77 19.82
CA GLU A 265 4.10 33.06 20.43
C GLU A 265 5.04 34.25 20.10
N GLY A 266 6.07 34.05 19.27
CA GLY A 266 7.10 35.07 19.01
C GLY A 266 6.89 36.06 17.85
N THR A 267 5.81 35.97 17.08
CA THR A 267 5.63 36.80 15.86
C THR A 267 4.26 37.45 15.74
N ALA A 268 3.81 38.10 16.82
CA ALA A 268 2.73 39.10 16.76
C ALA A 268 3.36 40.50 16.77
N GLY A 269 4.02 40.88 15.67
CA GLY A 269 4.61 42.20 15.47
C GLY A 269 4.50 42.60 14.01
N THR A 270 3.69 43.63 13.76
CA THR A 270 3.41 44.28 12.48
C THR A 270 4.59 44.35 11.51
N GLY A 271 4.42 43.75 10.34
CA GLY A 271 5.32 43.90 9.19
C GLY A 271 5.25 42.67 8.31
N THR A 272 4.81 42.85 7.06
CA THR A 272 4.83 41.85 6.00
C THR A 272 6.17 41.10 5.99
N ARG A 273 6.19 39.91 6.57
CA ARG A 273 7.20 38.89 6.29
C ARG A 273 6.44 37.69 5.77
N VAL A 274 6.67 37.43 4.49
CA VAL A 274 6.47 36.10 3.91
C VAL A 274 7.06 35.13 4.93
N ALA A 275 6.26 34.16 5.39
CA ALA A 275 6.83 33.00 6.04
C ALA A 275 7.67 32.32 4.97
N GLU A 276 8.94 32.72 4.86
CA GLU A 276 9.97 31.96 4.18
C GLU A 276 10.10 30.67 5.00
N ALA A 277 9.24 29.69 4.67
CA ALA A 277 9.62 28.31 4.78
C ALA A 277 10.82 28.18 3.85
N SER A 278 11.99 28.51 4.39
CA SER A 278 13.23 28.45 3.66
C SER A 278 13.35 27.04 3.13
N ALA A 279 13.51 26.97 1.82
CA ALA A 279 14.13 25.90 1.07
C ALA A 279 15.28 25.27 1.88
N GLY A 280 14.96 24.30 2.74
CA GLY A 280 15.96 23.58 3.52
C GLY A 280 16.80 22.77 2.56
N VAL A 281 18.05 23.18 2.35
CA VAL A 281 19.03 22.40 1.61
C VAL A 281 19.54 21.33 2.56
N LEU A 282 19.12 20.10 2.34
CA LEU A 282 19.69 18.93 2.99
C LEU A 282 20.95 18.51 2.24
N SER A 283 22.04 18.31 2.98
CA SER A 283 23.28 17.70 2.52
C SER A 283 23.46 16.40 3.27
N ALA A 284 23.33 15.26 2.58
CA ALA A 284 23.65 13.96 3.14
C ALA A 284 25.06 13.56 2.66
N THR A 285 25.97 13.35 3.62
CA THR A 285 27.31 12.78 3.40
C THR A 285 27.29 11.27 3.58
#